data_AF-A0AAP2YZ82-F1
#
_entry.id   AF-A0AAP2YZ82-F1
#
_cell.length_a   1.000
_cell.length_b   1.000
_cell.length_c   1.000
_cell.angle_alpha   90.00
_cell.angle_beta   90.00
_cell.angle_gamma   90.00
#
_symmetry.space_group_name_H-M   'P 1'
#
loop_
_entity.id
_entity.type
_entity.pdbx_description
1 polymer ?
#
loop_
_entity_poly.entity_id
_entity_poly.type
_entity_poly.pdbx_seq_one_letter_code
_entity_poly.pdbx_strand_id
1 'polypeptide(L)'
;MTGRRSFLGTLAAAGVATATGLVVVPSPPESPATVSGTTDESTDPPVDLADASWFDATQPITDEDATPIARYQYKATETGYEPTAPINVVVSLAGPADVDVDVDLETVIGVFEDAGWTRELEEYTRYAWDRTTERYVLQEATAAETYYGTSGRLHVRCWEFEGVVSIQAHQDDAARPFHVIESYDRGRQVAEALFRANGWAVSRAAIDLDNAAQPDHDGYASVVWPTADDGDTDARSGTNTRTDTAPELEVIP
;
A
#
# COMPACT_ATOMS: atom_id res chain seq x y z
N MET A 1 -12.12 -64.34 4.04
CA MET A 1 -11.62 -64.61 2.68
C MET A 1 -11.91 -63.40 1.80
N THR A 2 -10.86 -62.87 1.14
CA THR A 2 -10.85 -62.15 -0.16
C THR A 2 -11.89 -61.04 -0.39
N GLY A 3 -11.55 -59.77 -0.64
CA GLY A 3 -10.41 -59.23 -1.36
C GLY A 3 -10.69 -59.13 -2.86
N ARG A 4 -10.83 -57.88 -3.34
CA ARG A 4 -10.61 -57.34 -4.70
C ARG A 4 -11.56 -57.73 -5.85
N ARG A 5 -12.06 -56.67 -6.53
CA ARG A 5 -11.94 -56.35 -7.98
C ARG A 5 -12.92 -55.19 -8.28
N SER A 6 -12.47 -53.94 -8.33
CA SER A 6 -11.99 -53.25 -9.55
C SER A 6 -12.88 -53.52 -10.76
N PHE A 7 -13.63 -52.51 -11.23
CA PHE A 7 -13.71 -52.25 -12.65
C PHE A 7 -13.92 -50.76 -12.94
N LEU A 8 -13.07 -50.30 -13.86
CA LEU A 8 -12.96 -48.99 -14.45
C LEU A 8 -14.25 -48.54 -15.15
N GLY A 9 -14.44 -47.23 -15.20
CA GLY A 9 -14.38 -46.56 -16.50
C GLY A 9 -15.71 -46.14 -17.14
N THR A 10 -15.83 -44.82 -17.24
CA THR A 10 -16.08 -44.13 -18.52
C THR A 10 -17.54 -43.75 -18.85
N LEU A 11 -17.79 -42.45 -18.62
CA LEU A 11 -18.47 -41.46 -19.47
C LEU A 11 -19.92 -41.70 -19.95
N ALA A 12 -20.76 -40.74 -19.53
CA ALA A 12 -21.48 -39.79 -20.39
C ALA A 12 -23.01 -39.79 -20.31
N ALA A 13 -23.49 -38.54 -20.12
CA ALA A 13 -24.65 -37.91 -20.77
C ALA A 13 -26.05 -38.16 -20.18
N ALA A 14 -26.50 -37.16 -19.41
CA ALA A 14 -27.79 -36.44 -19.48
C ALA A 14 -28.05 -35.88 -18.07
N GLY A 15 -28.26 -34.61 -17.79
CA GLY A 15 -28.57 -33.45 -18.61
C GLY A 15 -29.41 -32.50 -17.74
N VAL A 16 -29.17 -31.20 -17.90
CA VAL A 16 -30.12 -30.09 -17.71
C VAL A 16 -30.19 -29.40 -16.33
N ALA A 17 -29.81 -28.13 -16.41
CA ALA A 17 -30.34 -26.92 -15.73
C ALA A 17 -29.90 -26.58 -14.31
N THR A 18 -28.85 -25.75 -14.23
CA THR A 18 -28.90 -24.54 -13.40
C THR A 18 -28.12 -23.43 -14.09
N ALA A 19 -28.79 -22.79 -15.06
CA ALA A 19 -28.37 -21.49 -15.56
C ALA A 19 -29.08 -20.43 -14.71
N THR A 20 -28.31 -19.62 -13.98
CA THR A 20 -28.43 -18.16 -13.86
C THR A 20 -27.76 -17.71 -12.55
N GLY A 21 -26.54 -17.23 -12.70
CA GLY A 21 -25.73 -16.69 -11.62
C GLY A 21 -24.32 -16.36 -12.11
N LEU A 22 -24.18 -15.94 -13.37
CA LEU A 22 -23.00 -15.19 -13.78
C LEU A 22 -23.13 -13.84 -13.08
N VAL A 23 -22.59 -13.75 -11.87
CA VAL A 23 -22.18 -12.47 -11.31
C VAL A 23 -21.23 -11.91 -12.36
N VAL A 24 -21.69 -10.89 -13.08
CA VAL A 24 -20.81 -10.02 -13.84
C VAL A 24 -19.95 -9.35 -12.78
N VAL A 25 -18.84 -10.01 -12.43
CA VAL A 25 -17.76 -9.36 -11.72
C VAL A 25 -17.31 -8.27 -12.69
N PRO A 26 -17.45 -6.98 -12.35
CA PRO A 26 -16.88 -5.94 -13.18
C PRO A 26 -15.41 -6.31 -13.40
N SER A 27 -14.97 -6.26 -14.64
CA SER A 27 -13.54 -6.35 -14.91
C SER A 27 -12.84 -5.38 -13.97
N PRO A 28 -11.77 -5.80 -13.28
CA PRO A 28 -11.01 -4.86 -12.47
C PRO A 28 -10.67 -3.65 -13.36
N PRO A 29 -10.71 -2.42 -12.82
CA PRO A 29 -10.19 -1.29 -13.55
C PRO A 29 -8.80 -1.67 -14.07
N GLU A 30 -8.43 -1.15 -15.24
CA GLU A 30 -7.05 -1.31 -15.71
C GLU A 30 -6.14 -0.90 -14.57
N SER A 31 -5.35 -1.85 -14.04
CA SER A 31 -4.41 -1.56 -12.98
C SER A 31 -3.61 -0.34 -13.42
N PRO A 32 -3.45 0.70 -12.59
CA PRO A 32 -2.51 1.77 -12.89
C PRO A 32 -1.07 1.24 -13.04
N ALA A 33 -0.82 -0.06 -12.76
CA ALA A 33 0.39 -0.80 -13.04
C ALA A 33 0.65 -1.07 -14.54
N THR A 34 0.63 -0.03 -15.36
CA THR A 34 1.72 0.14 -16.34
C THR A 34 2.33 1.51 -16.13
N VAL A 35 2.94 1.70 -14.95
CA VAL A 35 4.14 2.53 -14.88
C VAL A 35 5.26 1.76 -15.60
N SER A 36 5.12 1.58 -16.92
CA SER A 36 6.26 1.44 -17.84
C SER A 36 6.80 2.84 -18.05
N GLY A 37 7.29 3.42 -16.96
CA GLY A 37 7.96 4.69 -16.94
C GLY A 37 9.25 4.42 -16.22
N THR A 38 10.34 4.38 -16.98
CA THR A 38 11.66 4.78 -16.50
C THR A 38 11.46 6.17 -15.93
N THR A 39 11.01 6.24 -14.68
CA THR A 39 10.69 7.50 -14.03
C THR A 39 12.06 8.07 -13.72
N ASP A 40 12.43 9.10 -14.48
CA ASP A 40 13.69 9.81 -14.41
C ASP A 40 14.10 9.93 -12.93
N GLU A 41 15.20 9.29 -12.57
CA GLU A 41 15.57 8.93 -11.19
C GLU A 41 15.94 10.17 -10.34
N SER A 42 15.72 11.39 -10.82
CA SER A 42 16.60 12.51 -10.48
C SER A 42 15.98 13.92 -10.50
N THR A 43 14.66 14.12 -10.47
CA THR A 43 14.13 15.51 -10.50
C THR A 43 13.61 16.06 -9.18
N ASP A 44 13.13 15.23 -8.25
CA ASP A 44 12.76 15.72 -6.92
C ASP A 44 13.97 15.66 -5.99
N PRO A 45 14.33 16.77 -5.30
CA PRO A 45 15.38 16.72 -4.30
C PRO A 45 14.97 15.72 -3.22
N PRO A 46 15.89 14.83 -2.79
CA PRO A 46 15.60 13.93 -1.69
C PRO A 46 15.24 14.77 -0.47
N VAL A 47 14.32 14.27 0.33
CA VAL A 47 13.98 14.91 1.58
C VAL A 47 15.17 14.89 2.52
N ASP A 48 15.50 16.07 3.06
CA ASP A 48 16.65 16.26 3.95
C ASP A 48 16.35 15.64 5.31
N LEU A 49 16.87 14.43 5.51
CA LEU A 49 16.69 13.67 6.74
C LEU A 49 17.34 14.32 7.97
N ALA A 50 18.16 15.37 7.80
CA ALA A 50 18.72 16.11 8.92
C ALA A 50 17.63 16.79 9.79
N ASP A 51 16.47 17.11 9.19
CA ASP A 51 15.35 17.75 9.90
C ASP A 51 14.46 16.73 10.62
N ALA A 52 14.69 15.43 10.44
CA ALA A 52 13.94 14.37 11.08
C ALA A 52 14.38 14.18 12.54
N SER A 53 13.87 15.02 13.45
CA SER A 53 14.24 14.95 14.88
C SER A 53 13.96 13.62 15.59
N TRP A 54 13.17 12.74 14.97
CA TRP A 54 12.76 11.44 15.50
C TRP A 54 13.69 10.27 15.13
N PHE A 55 14.69 10.45 14.26
CA PHE A 55 15.70 9.42 13.97
C PHE A 55 17.02 9.96 13.41
N ASP A 56 18.11 9.21 13.59
CA ASP A 56 19.41 9.49 12.96
C ASP A 56 19.57 8.66 11.69
N ALA A 57 19.40 9.31 10.53
CA ALA A 57 19.51 8.67 9.22
C ALA A 57 20.91 8.15 8.88
N THR A 58 21.94 8.48 9.67
CA THR A 58 23.32 8.04 9.41
C THR A 58 23.64 6.66 9.99
N GLN A 59 22.77 6.13 10.85
CA GLN A 59 22.96 4.85 11.52
C GLN A 59 21.81 3.89 11.20
N PRO A 60 22.07 2.58 11.07
CA PRO A 60 21.01 1.59 10.97
C PRO A 60 20.14 1.57 12.24
N ILE A 61 18.85 1.34 12.06
CA ILE A 61 17.90 1.15 13.15
C ILE A 61 17.88 -0.35 13.49
N THR A 62 18.65 -0.74 14.50
CA THR A 62 18.81 -2.15 14.90
C THR A 62 17.86 -2.59 16.02
N ASP A 63 17.05 -1.69 16.55
CA ASP A 63 16.17 -1.91 17.70
C ASP A 63 14.83 -1.17 17.52
N GLU A 64 13.71 -1.88 17.69
CA GLU A 64 12.37 -1.29 17.59
C GLU A 64 12.06 -0.35 18.77
N ASP A 65 12.79 -0.48 19.89
CA ASP A 65 12.65 0.43 21.03
C ASP A 65 13.42 1.75 20.84
N ALA A 66 14.21 1.90 19.77
CA ALA A 66 15.02 3.09 19.54
C ALA A 66 14.26 4.22 18.83
N THR A 67 13.29 3.88 17.98
CA THR A 67 12.61 4.82 17.08
C THR A 67 11.10 4.56 17.07
N PRO A 68 10.27 5.54 16.69
CA PRO A 68 8.83 5.31 16.50
C PRO A 68 8.50 4.45 15.26
N ILE A 69 9.50 4.03 14.49
CA ILE A 69 9.31 3.20 13.28
C ILE A 69 9.16 1.74 13.70
N ALA A 70 8.09 1.09 13.25
CA ALA A 70 8.02 -0.36 13.27
C ALA A 70 9.05 -0.96 12.30
N ARG A 71 9.88 -1.91 12.73
CA ARG A 71 10.84 -2.56 11.81
C ARG A 71 10.20 -3.74 11.09
N TYR A 72 9.28 -4.43 11.76
CA TYR A 72 8.58 -5.59 11.23
C TYR A 72 7.07 -5.53 11.43
N GLN A 73 6.39 -6.20 10.51
CA GLN A 73 5.05 -6.73 10.70
C GLN A 73 5.13 -8.09 11.41
N TYR A 74 4.29 -8.27 12.42
CA TYR A 74 4.19 -9.48 13.23
C TYR A 74 2.85 -10.21 13.04
N LYS A 75 2.89 -11.53 13.21
CA LYS A 75 1.69 -12.36 13.43
C LYS A 75 1.68 -12.84 14.89
N ALA A 76 0.49 -12.98 15.46
CA ALA A 76 0.34 -13.67 16.73
C ALA A 76 0.55 -15.18 16.55
N THR A 77 1.15 -15.81 17.55
CA THR A 77 1.34 -17.26 17.67
C THR A 77 0.86 -17.74 19.04
N GLU A 78 0.88 -19.05 19.29
CA GLU A 78 0.49 -19.62 20.58
C GLU A 78 1.37 -19.12 21.74
N THR A 79 2.60 -18.69 21.45
CA THR A 79 3.61 -18.32 22.47
C THR A 79 4.01 -16.85 22.42
N GLY A 80 3.42 -16.03 21.54
CA GLY A 80 3.75 -14.61 21.43
C GLY A 80 3.54 -14.07 20.02
N TYR A 81 4.56 -13.40 19.49
CA TYR A 81 4.53 -12.77 18.17
C TYR A 81 5.79 -13.15 17.39
N GLU A 82 5.64 -13.36 16.09
CA GLU A 82 6.74 -13.69 15.18
C GLU A 82 6.79 -12.67 14.03
N PRO A 83 7.99 -12.16 13.67
CA PRO A 83 8.14 -11.27 12.53
C PRO A 83 7.82 -12.03 11.23
N THR A 84 7.14 -11.35 10.31
CA THR A 84 6.63 -11.94 9.06
C THR A 84 7.05 -11.21 7.81
N ALA A 85 7.14 -9.88 7.88
CA ALA A 85 7.48 -9.04 6.75
C ALA A 85 8.12 -7.75 7.28
N PRO A 86 9.01 -7.12 6.53
CA PRO A 86 9.56 -5.82 6.89
C PRO A 86 8.56 -4.68 6.66
N ILE A 87 8.77 -3.58 7.36
CA ILE A 87 8.32 -2.26 6.92
C ILE A 87 9.28 -1.76 5.83
N ASN A 88 8.74 -1.12 4.79
CA ASN A 88 9.53 -0.64 3.65
C ASN A 88 9.15 0.77 3.16
N VAL A 89 8.16 1.41 3.79
CA VAL A 89 7.84 2.83 3.61
C VAL A 89 7.53 3.43 4.98
N VAL A 90 8.06 4.64 5.24
CA VAL A 90 7.86 5.40 6.48
C VAL A 90 7.39 6.79 6.10
N VAL A 91 6.29 7.24 6.71
CA VAL A 91 5.72 8.56 6.48
C VAL A 91 5.77 9.34 7.78
N SER A 92 6.32 10.55 7.77
CA SER A 92 6.28 11.43 8.94
C SER A 92 5.20 12.48 8.78
N LEU A 93 4.29 12.55 9.75
CA LEU A 93 3.08 13.37 9.69
C LEU A 93 3.35 14.85 9.92
N ALA A 94 4.42 15.19 10.64
CA ALA A 94 4.77 16.57 10.97
C ALA A 94 5.41 17.37 9.82
N GLY A 95 5.71 16.74 8.67
CA GLY A 95 6.51 17.34 7.60
C GLY A 95 7.94 17.74 8.05
N PRO A 96 8.70 18.44 7.18
CA PRO A 96 9.93 19.13 7.58
C PRO A 96 9.64 20.23 8.60
N ALA A 97 10.64 20.61 9.41
CA ALA A 97 10.49 21.53 10.56
C ALA A 97 9.87 22.92 10.24
N ASP A 98 9.80 23.30 8.97
CA ASP A 98 9.28 24.59 8.49
C ASP A 98 7.94 24.47 7.72
N VAL A 99 7.31 23.29 7.72
CA VAL A 99 6.08 23.02 6.96
C VAL A 99 4.95 22.66 7.92
N ASP A 100 4.00 23.58 8.11
CA ASP A 100 2.79 23.33 8.92
C ASP A 100 1.75 22.62 8.06
N VAL A 101 1.75 21.29 8.09
CA VAL A 101 0.78 20.44 7.40
C VAL A 101 0.01 19.62 8.43
N ASP A 102 -1.31 19.73 8.40
CA ASP A 102 -2.19 18.89 9.23
C ASP A 102 -2.42 17.57 8.49
N VAL A 103 -1.62 16.57 8.81
CA VAL A 103 -1.64 15.25 8.16
C VAL A 103 -1.77 14.19 9.24
N ASP A 104 -2.66 13.24 9.00
CA ASP A 104 -2.92 12.08 9.86
C ASP A 104 -2.87 10.78 9.05
N LEU A 105 -3.04 9.64 9.73
CA LEU A 105 -3.12 8.34 9.06
C LEU A 105 -4.23 8.28 7.99
N GLU A 106 -5.34 8.98 8.20
CA GLU A 106 -6.44 9.06 7.23
C GLU A 106 -6.01 9.78 5.93
N THR A 107 -5.21 10.82 6.05
CA THR A 107 -4.61 11.52 4.91
C THR A 107 -3.61 10.62 4.17
N VAL A 108 -2.80 9.85 4.92
CA VAL A 108 -1.83 8.89 4.36
C VAL A 108 -2.53 7.79 3.58
N ILE A 109 -3.58 7.19 4.13
CA ILE A 109 -4.30 6.12 3.43
C ILE A 109 -5.14 6.66 2.25
N GLY A 110 -5.59 7.93 2.34
CA GLY A 110 -6.29 8.64 1.26
C GLY A 110 -5.49 8.70 -0.05
N VAL A 111 -4.15 8.75 0.01
CA VAL A 111 -3.26 8.66 -1.17
C VAL A 111 -3.52 7.39 -2.00
N PHE A 112 -3.81 6.26 -1.34
CA PHE A 112 -4.12 5.01 -2.02
C PHE A 112 -5.57 4.98 -2.53
N GLU A 113 -6.51 5.55 -1.77
CA GLU A 113 -7.91 5.65 -2.19
C GLU A 113 -8.11 6.54 -3.41
N ASP A 114 -7.37 7.66 -3.49
CA ASP A 114 -7.35 8.54 -4.66
C ASP A 114 -6.81 7.82 -5.91
N ALA A 115 -5.98 6.80 -5.71
CA ALA A 115 -5.53 5.88 -6.76
C ALA A 115 -6.53 4.77 -7.08
N GLY A 116 -7.72 4.77 -6.46
CA GLY A 116 -8.79 3.81 -6.65
C GLY A 116 -8.65 2.53 -5.81
N TRP A 117 -7.76 2.50 -4.81
CA TRP A 117 -7.62 1.35 -3.93
C TRP A 117 -8.79 1.31 -2.92
N THR A 118 -9.13 0.11 -2.47
CA THR A 118 -10.20 -0.12 -1.48
C THR A 118 -9.63 -0.42 -0.11
N ARG A 119 -10.27 0.10 0.94
CA ARG A 119 -10.02 -0.31 2.34
C ARG A 119 -10.83 -1.54 2.76
N GLU A 120 -11.93 -1.81 2.05
CA GLU A 120 -12.70 -3.03 2.23
C GLU A 120 -11.95 -4.18 1.55
N LEU A 121 -11.25 -4.98 2.35
CA LEU A 121 -10.57 -6.17 1.86
C LEU A 121 -10.55 -7.27 2.93
N GLU A 122 -10.46 -8.51 2.47
CA GLU A 122 -10.20 -9.65 3.36
C GLU A 122 -8.69 -9.77 3.57
N GLU A 123 -8.24 -9.46 4.79
CA GLU A 123 -6.83 -9.34 5.14
C GLU A 123 -6.48 -10.18 6.37
N TYR A 124 -5.26 -10.69 6.41
CA TYR A 124 -4.77 -11.28 7.63
C TYR A 124 -4.51 -10.21 8.70
N THR A 125 -4.95 -10.49 9.93
CA THR A 125 -4.58 -9.70 11.10
C THR A 125 -3.07 -9.69 11.31
N ARG A 126 -2.50 -8.48 11.39
CA ARG A 126 -1.08 -8.25 11.65
C ARG A 126 -0.88 -7.17 12.70
N TYR A 127 0.31 -7.19 13.28
CA TYR A 127 0.68 -6.32 14.40
C TYR A 127 2.03 -5.65 14.15
N ALA A 128 2.29 -4.55 14.86
CA ALA A 128 3.60 -3.93 14.95
C ALA A 128 3.92 -3.62 16.41
N TRP A 129 5.21 -3.52 16.75
CA TRP A 129 5.64 -3.17 18.10
C TRP A 129 5.52 -1.66 18.35
N ASP A 130 4.79 -1.28 19.40
CA ASP A 130 4.71 0.08 19.94
C ASP A 130 5.57 0.16 21.20
N ARG A 131 6.67 0.91 21.09
CA ARG A 131 7.63 1.15 22.18
C ARG A 131 7.06 1.97 23.32
N THR A 132 6.04 2.80 23.08
CA THR A 132 5.49 3.70 24.11
C THR A 132 4.63 2.94 25.10
N THR A 133 3.90 1.95 24.59
CA THR A 133 3.04 1.08 25.40
C THR A 133 3.65 -0.29 25.67
N GLU A 134 4.81 -0.59 25.08
CA GLU A 134 5.53 -1.87 25.11
C GLU A 134 4.62 -3.03 24.68
N ARG A 135 3.90 -2.86 23.56
CA ARG A 135 2.89 -3.82 23.09
C ARG A 135 2.88 -3.97 21.58
N TYR A 136 2.37 -5.13 21.15
CA TYR A 136 2.01 -5.36 19.76
C TYR A 136 0.63 -4.78 19.47
N VAL A 137 0.58 -3.76 18.62
CA VAL A 137 -0.63 -3.04 18.21
C VAL A 137 -1.13 -3.58 16.88
N LEU A 138 -2.46 -3.78 16.79
CA LEU A 138 -3.12 -4.24 15.58
C LEU A 138 -2.95 -3.22 14.45
N GLN A 139 -2.81 -3.68 13.20
CA GLN A 139 -2.84 -2.80 12.02
C GLN A 139 -4.03 -1.84 12.06
N GLU A 140 -3.78 -0.57 11.77
CA GLU A 140 -4.76 0.51 11.96
C GLU A 140 -5.47 0.87 10.66
N ALA A 141 -4.76 0.79 9.54
CA ALA A 141 -5.32 0.99 8.21
C ALA A 141 -4.74 0.02 7.19
N THR A 142 -5.53 -0.28 6.15
CA THR A 142 -5.14 -1.10 5.01
C THR A 142 -5.81 -0.60 3.74
N ALA A 143 -5.11 -0.74 2.62
CA ALA A 143 -5.69 -0.50 1.30
C ALA A 143 -5.09 -1.48 0.28
N ALA A 144 -5.89 -1.87 -0.72
CA ALA A 144 -5.46 -2.76 -1.80
C ALA A 144 -6.13 -2.39 -3.13
N GLU A 145 -5.52 -2.78 -4.25
CA GLU A 145 -6.11 -2.54 -5.58
C GLU A 145 -7.48 -3.22 -5.76
N THR A 146 -7.74 -4.33 -5.05
CA THR A 146 -8.99 -5.09 -5.13
C THR A 146 -9.36 -5.74 -3.79
N TYR A 147 -10.65 -6.02 -3.58
CA TYR A 147 -11.19 -6.61 -2.34
C TYR A 147 -10.59 -7.99 -2.03
N TYR A 148 -10.50 -8.88 -3.02
CA TYR A 148 -9.95 -10.24 -2.86
C TYR A 148 -8.51 -10.32 -3.35
N GLY A 149 -7.65 -10.95 -2.55
CA GLY A 149 -6.26 -11.23 -2.91
C GLY A 149 -6.14 -12.28 -4.00
N THR A 150 -5.64 -11.86 -5.16
CA THR A 150 -5.13 -12.76 -6.20
C THR A 150 -3.67 -12.41 -6.47
N SER A 151 -2.90 -13.39 -6.98
CA SER A 151 -1.51 -13.15 -7.38
C SER A 151 -1.40 -11.92 -8.27
N GLY A 152 -0.49 -11.01 -7.94
CA GLY A 152 -0.25 -9.75 -8.62
C GLY A 152 -0.89 -8.52 -7.96
N ARG A 153 -1.76 -8.67 -6.96
CA ARG A 153 -2.45 -7.54 -6.30
C ARG A 153 -1.47 -6.75 -5.43
N LEU A 154 -1.47 -5.43 -5.53
CA LEU A 154 -0.73 -4.58 -4.60
C LEU A 154 -1.59 -4.21 -3.39
N HIS A 155 -0.97 -4.19 -2.22
CA HIS A 155 -1.61 -3.70 -1.00
C HIS A 155 -0.64 -3.17 0.04
N VAL A 156 -1.21 -2.42 0.99
CA VAL A 156 -0.51 -1.82 2.11
C VAL A 156 -1.19 -2.12 3.44
N ARG A 157 -0.38 -2.18 4.49
CA ARG A 157 -0.82 -2.16 5.89
C ARG A 157 -0.06 -1.07 6.65
N CYS A 158 -0.76 -0.34 7.51
CA CYS A 158 -0.25 0.84 8.18
C CYS A 158 -0.39 0.74 9.71
N TRP A 159 0.58 1.33 10.40
CA TRP A 159 0.61 1.55 11.86
C TRP A 159 1.10 2.97 12.14
N GLU A 160 0.45 3.70 13.04
CA GLU A 160 0.85 5.06 13.42
C GLU A 160 1.41 5.08 14.84
N PHE A 161 2.66 5.51 15.00
CA PHE A 161 3.30 5.68 16.30
C PHE A 161 4.00 7.03 16.37
N GLU A 162 3.70 7.80 17.42
CA GLU A 162 4.39 9.06 17.75
C GLU A 162 4.53 10.04 16.56
N GLY A 163 3.51 10.14 15.69
CA GLY A 163 3.52 11.01 14.52
C GLY A 163 4.23 10.43 13.28
N VAL A 164 4.53 9.13 13.28
CA VAL A 164 5.14 8.41 12.16
C VAL A 164 4.25 7.23 11.76
N VAL A 165 3.94 7.13 10.47
CA VAL A 165 3.24 5.98 9.90
C VAL A 165 4.24 5.02 9.28
N SER A 166 4.28 3.80 9.81
CA SER A 166 5.04 2.69 9.24
C SER A 166 4.14 1.92 8.28
N ILE A 167 4.59 1.73 7.04
CA ILE A 167 3.84 1.06 5.98
C ILE A 167 4.59 -0.18 5.51
N GLN A 168 3.89 -1.30 5.52
CA GLN A 168 4.28 -2.50 4.78
C GLN A 168 3.57 -2.46 3.43
N ALA A 169 4.34 -2.33 2.35
CA ALA A 169 3.83 -2.33 0.98
C ALA A 169 4.38 -3.56 0.22
N HIS A 170 3.52 -4.33 -0.42
CA HIS A 170 3.96 -5.49 -1.20
C HIS A 170 2.95 -5.86 -2.28
N GLN A 171 3.42 -6.70 -3.18
CA GLN A 171 2.59 -7.38 -4.15
C GLN A 171 2.27 -8.80 -3.65
N ASP A 172 0.99 -9.16 -3.62
CA ASP A 172 0.55 -10.52 -3.36
C ASP A 172 1.15 -11.45 -4.43
N ASP A 173 2.19 -12.21 -4.10
CA ASP A 173 2.67 -13.27 -4.99
C ASP A 173 1.83 -14.54 -4.80
N ALA A 174 1.84 -15.41 -5.81
CA ALA A 174 1.31 -16.75 -5.63
C ALA A 174 2.00 -17.39 -4.42
N ALA A 175 1.27 -18.13 -3.60
CA ALA A 175 1.79 -18.75 -2.37
C ALA A 175 3.03 -19.67 -2.59
N ARG A 176 3.42 -19.94 -3.84
CA ARG A 176 4.64 -20.65 -4.22
C ARG A 176 5.21 -20.10 -5.55
N PRO A 177 6.51 -19.78 -5.62
CA PRO A 177 7.43 -19.64 -4.49
C PRO A 177 7.04 -18.43 -3.60
N PHE A 178 7.46 -18.46 -2.33
CA PHE A 178 7.22 -17.40 -1.34
C PHE A 178 7.49 -15.99 -1.90
N HIS A 179 6.83 -14.96 -1.36
CA HIS A 179 7.09 -13.55 -1.72
C HIS A 179 8.61 -13.30 -1.74
N VAL A 180 9.12 -12.87 -2.88
CA VAL A 180 10.54 -12.59 -3.08
C VAL A 180 10.80 -11.09 -2.94
N ILE A 181 12.08 -10.69 -2.84
CA ILE A 181 12.54 -9.28 -2.78
C ILE A 181 11.78 -8.37 -3.75
N GLU A 182 11.51 -8.87 -4.96
CA GLU A 182 10.81 -8.14 -6.02
C GLU A 182 9.40 -7.70 -5.62
N SER A 183 8.66 -8.48 -4.82
CA SER A 183 7.32 -8.12 -4.37
C SER A 183 7.31 -6.92 -3.43
N TYR A 184 8.25 -6.88 -2.48
CA TYR A 184 8.37 -5.77 -1.54
C TYR A 184 8.97 -4.54 -2.21
N ASP A 185 9.96 -4.71 -3.09
CA ASP A 185 10.53 -3.62 -3.87
C ASP A 185 9.47 -3.01 -4.81
N ARG A 186 8.66 -3.85 -5.48
CA ARG A 186 7.57 -3.39 -6.32
C ARG A 186 6.50 -2.66 -5.51
N GLY A 187 6.09 -3.20 -4.36
CA GLY A 187 5.15 -2.56 -3.46
C GLY A 187 5.63 -1.18 -3.00
N ARG A 188 6.89 -1.10 -2.54
CA ARG A 188 7.55 0.16 -2.17
C ARG A 188 7.54 1.17 -3.32
N GLN A 189 8.03 0.78 -4.50
CA GLN A 189 8.09 1.67 -5.67
C GLN A 189 6.72 2.21 -6.08
N VAL A 190 5.67 1.39 -6.02
CA VAL A 190 4.31 1.84 -6.31
C VAL A 190 3.82 2.82 -5.25
N ALA A 191 3.97 2.50 -3.96
CA ALA A 191 3.59 3.42 -2.89
C ALA A 191 4.29 4.78 -3.02
N GLU A 192 5.61 4.78 -3.25
CA GLU A 192 6.36 6.00 -3.49
C GLU A 192 5.84 6.81 -4.69
N ALA A 193 5.47 6.14 -5.79
CA ALA A 193 4.93 6.80 -6.97
C ALA A 193 3.57 7.45 -6.67
N LEU A 194 2.72 6.79 -5.87
CA LEU A 194 1.42 7.33 -5.44
C LEU A 194 1.60 8.56 -4.54
N PHE A 195 2.54 8.53 -3.60
CA PHE A 195 2.86 9.69 -2.78
C PHE A 195 3.38 10.87 -3.62
N ARG A 196 4.35 10.64 -4.53
CA ARG A 196 4.83 11.69 -5.45
C ARG A 196 3.72 12.25 -6.33
N ALA A 197 2.84 11.40 -6.86
CA ALA A 197 1.70 11.84 -7.66
C ALA A 197 0.72 12.72 -6.88
N ASN A 198 0.71 12.62 -5.55
CA ASN A 198 -0.05 13.46 -4.65
C ASN A 198 0.74 14.67 -4.12
N GLY A 199 1.93 14.93 -4.67
CA GLY A 199 2.77 16.08 -4.33
C GLY A 199 3.71 15.87 -3.15
N TRP A 200 3.75 14.68 -2.54
CA TRP A 200 4.58 14.42 -1.37
C TRP A 200 6.04 14.20 -1.77
N ALA A 201 6.96 14.63 -0.92
CA ALA A 201 8.38 14.41 -1.11
C ALA A 201 8.76 12.98 -0.68
N VAL A 202 9.64 12.33 -1.44
CA VAL A 202 10.01 10.94 -1.20
C VAL A 202 11.52 10.72 -1.36
N SER A 203 12.19 10.33 -0.26
CA SER A 203 13.56 9.81 -0.25
C SER A 203 13.53 8.29 -0.34
N ARG A 204 14.02 7.75 -1.47
CA ARG A 204 14.02 6.30 -1.74
C ARG A 204 15.04 5.57 -0.88
N ALA A 205 14.65 4.42 -0.32
CA ALA A 205 15.54 3.49 0.39
C ALA A 205 16.51 4.22 1.35
N ALA A 206 15.98 5.22 2.06
CA ALA A 206 16.78 6.25 2.72
C ALA A 206 17.21 5.85 4.13
N ILE A 207 16.54 4.86 4.72
CA ILE A 207 16.85 4.36 6.05
C ILE A 207 17.12 2.87 6.01
N ASP A 208 18.15 2.44 6.73
CA ASP A 208 18.48 1.04 6.96
C ASP A 208 17.78 0.57 8.25
N LEU A 209 16.83 -0.35 8.13
CA LEU A 209 16.10 -0.91 9.25
C LEU A 209 16.78 -2.17 9.83
N ASP A 210 17.98 -2.53 9.35
CA ASP A 210 18.76 -3.70 9.75
C ASP A 210 17.90 -4.97 9.81
N ASN A 211 16.94 -5.09 8.90
CA ASN A 211 15.99 -6.18 8.89
C ASN A 211 16.26 -7.20 7.77
N ALA A 212 17.27 -6.97 6.91
CA ALA A 212 17.66 -7.78 5.75
C ALA A 212 18.11 -9.23 6.04
N ALA A 213 17.94 -9.72 7.27
CA ALA A 213 18.30 -11.08 7.66
C ALA A 213 17.47 -12.16 6.93
N GLN A 214 16.36 -11.80 6.30
CA GLN A 214 15.56 -12.69 5.48
C GLN A 214 15.74 -12.39 3.98
N PRO A 215 15.78 -13.42 3.11
CA PRO A 215 16.15 -13.29 1.69
C PRO A 215 15.06 -12.63 0.83
N ASP A 216 13.99 -12.12 1.44
CA ASP A 216 12.82 -11.56 0.78
C ASP A 216 12.76 -10.02 0.86
N HIS A 217 13.77 -9.33 1.41
CA HIS A 217 13.88 -7.87 1.30
C HIS A 217 15.31 -7.33 1.44
N ASP A 218 15.56 -6.10 0.99
CA ASP A 218 16.87 -5.42 1.06
C ASP A 218 17.15 -4.77 2.42
N GLY A 219 16.08 -4.59 3.21
CA GLY A 219 16.06 -4.00 4.54
C GLY A 219 16.07 -2.48 4.61
N TYR A 220 15.85 -1.84 3.47
CA TYR A 220 15.75 -0.38 3.39
C TYR A 220 14.30 0.06 3.27
N ALA A 221 13.96 1.16 3.93
CA ALA A 221 12.67 1.82 3.78
C ALA A 221 12.80 3.19 3.13
N SER A 222 11.80 3.56 2.34
CA SER A 222 11.68 4.92 1.79
C SER A 222 11.03 5.84 2.82
N VAL A 223 11.45 7.10 2.86
CA VAL A 223 10.89 8.13 3.75
C VAL A 223 10.06 9.10 2.93
N VAL A 224 8.86 9.39 3.42
CA VAL A 224 7.85 10.23 2.77
C VAL A 224 7.48 11.39 3.70
N TRP A 225 7.44 12.61 3.14
CA TRP A 225 6.94 13.79 3.85
C TRP A 225 5.86 14.52 3.08
N PRO A 226 4.84 15.03 3.78
CA PRO A 226 3.95 16.00 3.18
C PRO A 226 4.73 17.26 2.84
N THR A 227 4.39 17.85 1.72
CA THR A 227 4.89 19.15 1.27
C THR A 227 3.82 20.21 1.55
N ALA A 228 4.23 21.47 1.69
CA ALA A 228 3.25 22.55 1.71
C ALA A 228 2.50 22.55 0.37
N ASP A 229 1.19 22.74 0.43
CA ASP A 229 0.41 23.01 -0.77
C ASP A 229 0.87 24.39 -1.30
N ASP A 230 1.60 24.42 -2.40
CA ASP A 230 2.14 25.66 -3.01
C ASP A 230 1.04 26.60 -3.55
N GLY A 231 -0.24 26.29 -3.28
CA GLY A 231 -1.39 27.13 -3.61
C GLY A 231 -1.73 27.17 -5.09
N ASP A 232 -1.05 26.40 -5.95
CA ASP A 232 -1.35 26.32 -7.39
C ASP A 232 -2.50 25.33 -7.65
N THR A 233 -3.70 25.69 -7.19
CA THR A 233 -4.92 24.91 -7.36
C THR A 233 -5.59 25.11 -8.73
N ASP A 234 -4.91 25.67 -9.73
CA ASP A 234 -5.52 25.98 -11.03
C ASP A 234 -5.70 24.77 -11.97
N ALA A 235 -5.30 23.56 -11.56
CA ALA A 235 -5.46 22.34 -12.37
C ALA A 235 -6.58 21.38 -11.92
N ARG A 236 -7.22 21.59 -10.76
CA ARG A 236 -8.21 20.62 -10.22
C ARG A 236 -9.68 21.01 -10.40
N SER A 237 -10.01 22.14 -11.03
CA SER A 237 -11.40 22.46 -11.40
C SER A 237 -11.74 22.02 -12.82
N GLY A 238 -11.76 20.70 -13.03
CA GLY A 238 -12.42 20.08 -14.18
C GLY A 238 -13.95 20.10 -14.02
N THR A 239 -14.55 21.27 -13.70
CA THR A 239 -16.01 21.43 -13.79
C THR A 239 -16.41 21.34 -15.25
N ASN A 240 -17.01 20.21 -15.57
CA ASN A 240 -17.70 19.92 -16.82
C ASN A 240 -18.95 20.81 -16.91
N THR A 241 -18.80 22.11 -17.19
CA THR A 241 -19.91 22.97 -17.60
C THR A 241 -20.34 22.56 -19.00
N ARG A 242 -21.25 21.59 -19.04
CA ARG A 242 -22.10 21.29 -20.18
C ARG A 242 -22.92 22.54 -20.48
N THR A 243 -22.61 23.18 -21.60
CA THR A 243 -23.40 24.27 -22.17
C THR A 243 -24.74 23.70 -22.64
N ASP A 244 -25.76 23.74 -21.80
CA ASP A 244 -27.15 23.57 -22.25
C ASP A 244 -27.61 24.89 -22.86
N THR A 245 -27.32 25.07 -24.15
CA THR A 245 -27.96 26.09 -24.97
C THR A 245 -29.39 25.62 -25.25
N ALA A 246 -30.36 26.15 -24.51
CA ALA A 246 -31.77 26.04 -24.90
C ALA A 246 -32.02 26.90 -26.14
N PRO A 247 -32.68 26.39 -27.21
CA PRO A 247 -33.08 27.23 -28.32
C PRO A 247 -34.28 28.10 -27.91
N GLU A 248 -34.14 29.41 -28.09
CA GLU A 248 -35.24 30.39 -28.08
C GLU A 248 -36.30 29.97 -29.12
N LEU A 249 -37.55 29.85 -28.67
CA LEU A 249 -38.70 29.81 -29.56
C LEU A 249 -39.10 31.24 -29.91
N GLU A 250 -38.88 31.61 -31.16
CA GLU A 250 -39.44 32.82 -31.77
C GLU A 250 -40.97 32.81 -31.68
N VAL A 251 -41.54 33.86 -31.11
CA VAL A 251 -42.95 34.21 -31.27
C VAL A 251 -43.07 35.00 -32.57
N ILE A 252 -43.66 34.39 -33.60
CA ILE A 252 -44.05 35.06 -34.84
C ILE A 252 -45.39 35.80 -34.60
N PRO A 253 -45.56 37.05 -35.10
CA PRO A 253 -46.68 37.96 -34.78
C PRO A 253 -48.07 37.50 -35.22
#